data_AF-A0A1F4Z6Y9-F1
#
_entry.id   AF-A0A1F4Z6Y9-F1
#
_cell.length_a   1.000
_cell.length_b   1.000
_cell.length_c   1.000
_cell.angle_alpha   90.00
_cell.angle_beta   90.00
_cell.angle_gamma   90.00
#
_symmetry.space_group_name_H-M   'P 1'
#
loop_
_entity.id
_entity.type
_entity.pdbx_description
1 polymer ?
#
loop_
_entity_poly.entity_id
_entity_poly.type
_entity_poly.pdbx_seq_one_letter_code
_entity_poly.pdbx_strand_id
1 'polypeptide(L)'
;MAEKKDGKGPKFYSWNESATGQWSDEELIRLRDDNSSELAEALWSPGRAVQRFALFELVAHGNYQKAATVARELVKQHPICETSIREDCGPEMAKILLETNLLKLQR
;
A
#
# COMPACT_ATOMS: atom_id res chain seq x y z
N MET A 1 2.42 -23.45 35.33
CA MET A 1 3.35 -22.42 34.84
C MET A 1 2.79 -21.92 33.53
N ALA A 2 2.38 -20.65 33.48
CA ALA A 2 1.66 -20.09 32.34
C ALA A 2 2.62 -19.83 31.16
N GLU A 3 2.31 -20.39 29.99
CA GLU A 3 2.92 -20.04 28.72
C GLU A 3 2.66 -18.57 28.40
N LYS A 4 3.73 -17.76 28.36
CA LYS A 4 3.66 -16.45 27.71
C LYS A 4 3.74 -16.69 26.21
N LYS A 5 2.59 -16.70 25.54
CA LYS A 5 2.54 -16.46 24.09
C LYS A 5 2.90 -15.00 23.88
N ASP A 6 4.17 -14.74 23.60
CA ASP A 6 4.59 -13.44 23.06
C ASP A 6 3.92 -13.28 21.70
N GLY A 7 2.73 -12.67 21.70
CA GLY A 7 2.00 -12.26 20.52
C GLY A 7 2.76 -11.14 19.81
N LYS A 8 3.81 -11.49 19.07
CA LYS A 8 4.41 -10.60 18.08
C LYS A 8 3.49 -10.58 16.86
N GLY A 9 2.49 -9.70 16.91
CA GLY A 9 1.82 -9.24 15.69
C GLY A 9 2.85 -8.68 14.70
N PRO A 10 2.46 -8.51 13.42
CA PRO A 10 3.34 -7.92 12.42
C PRO A 10 3.92 -6.58 12.93
N LYS A 11 5.25 -6.44 12.84
CA LYS A 11 5.93 -5.18 13.15
C LYS A 11 5.73 -4.24 11.97
N PHE A 12 4.93 -3.20 12.15
CA PHE A 12 4.75 -2.14 11.16
C PHE A 12 5.78 -1.04 11.34
N TYR A 13 6.15 -0.40 10.24
CA TYR A 13 6.95 0.83 10.26
C TYR A 13 6.10 1.99 10.76
N SER A 14 6.73 2.92 11.48
CA SER A 14 6.06 4.13 11.95
C SER A 14 5.98 5.16 10.82
N TRP A 15 4.92 5.96 10.77
CA TRP A 15 4.69 6.98 9.73
C TRP A 15 5.66 8.18 9.79
N ASN A 16 6.62 8.18 10.72
CA ASN A 16 7.66 9.19 10.85
C ASN A 16 8.94 8.83 10.09
N GLU A 17 8.96 7.69 9.40
CA GLU A 17 10.10 7.25 8.59
C GLU A 17 9.59 6.53 7.35
N SER A 18 10.27 6.73 6.22
CA SER A 18 9.94 5.98 5.01
C SER A 18 10.48 4.55 5.09
N ALA A 19 9.61 3.56 4.96
CA ALA A 19 9.98 2.14 4.88
C ALA A 19 10.82 1.81 3.63
N THR A 20 10.58 2.52 2.52
CA THR A 20 11.35 2.36 1.27
C THR A 20 12.52 3.34 1.14
N GLY A 21 12.60 4.35 2.02
CA GLY A 21 13.58 5.43 1.95
C GLY A 21 13.41 6.34 0.72
N GLN A 22 12.25 6.29 0.05
CA GLN A 22 11.98 7.02 -1.19
C GLN A 22 11.12 8.27 -0.99
N TRP A 23 10.54 8.46 0.21
CA TRP A 23 9.51 9.46 0.46
C TRP A 23 9.99 10.49 1.49
N SER A 24 9.74 11.78 1.22
CA SER A 24 9.88 12.83 2.23
C SER A 24 8.77 12.76 3.28
N ASP A 25 8.95 13.45 4.41
CA ASP A 25 7.91 13.55 5.45
C ASP A 25 6.60 14.12 4.89
N GLU A 26 6.65 15.13 4.01
CA GLU A 26 5.45 15.69 3.39
C GLU A 26 4.76 14.68 2.47
N GLU A 27 5.53 13.91 1.70
CA GLU A 27 4.95 12.92 0.80
C GLU A 27 4.37 11.72 1.56
N LEU A 28 4.97 11.33 2.68
CA LEU A 28 4.40 10.33 3.59
C LEU A 28 3.07 10.79 4.19
N ILE A 29 2.97 12.06 4.60
CA ILE A 29 1.72 12.65 5.09
C ILE A 29 0.66 12.58 3.99
N ARG A 30 1.00 12.94 2.76
CA ARG A 30 0.08 12.84 1.62
C ARG A 30 -0.34 11.41 1.32
N LEU A 31 0.59 10.46 1.28
CA LEU A 31 0.27 9.03 1.15
C LEU A 31 -0.70 8.56 2.23
N ARG A 32 -0.53 9.04 3.47
CA ARG A 32 -1.39 8.66 4.61
C ARG A 32 -2.76 9.31 4.59
N ASP A 33 -2.85 10.58 4.20
CA ASP A 33 -4.02 11.41 4.45
C ASP A 33 -4.82 11.76 3.18
N ASP A 34 -4.19 11.84 2.00
CA ASP A 34 -4.86 12.18 0.73
C ASP A 34 -5.91 11.11 0.36
N ASN A 35 -6.95 11.49 -0.37
CA ASN A 35 -7.96 10.52 -0.78
C ASN A 35 -7.38 9.55 -1.83
N SER A 36 -7.86 8.30 -1.87
CA SER A 36 -7.27 7.27 -2.72
C SER A 36 -7.42 7.53 -4.23
N SER A 37 -8.43 8.29 -4.65
CA SER A 37 -8.67 8.61 -6.06
C SER A 37 -7.70 9.69 -6.57
N GLU A 38 -7.50 10.75 -5.79
CA GLU A 38 -6.52 11.81 -6.04
C GLU A 38 -5.10 11.25 -5.97
N LEU A 39 -4.85 10.37 -5.00
CA LEU A 39 -3.55 9.73 -4.87
C LEU A 39 -3.25 8.82 -6.06
N ALA A 40 -4.24 8.06 -6.57
CA ALA A 40 -4.07 7.26 -7.77
C ALA A 40 -3.67 8.11 -8.99
N GLU A 41 -4.36 9.23 -9.23
CA GLU A 41 -4.02 10.16 -10.32
C GLU A 41 -2.61 10.75 -10.13
N ALA A 42 -2.26 11.18 -8.91
CA ALA A 42 -0.94 11.73 -8.60
C ALA A 42 0.19 10.71 -8.79
N LEU A 43 -0.07 9.42 -8.54
CA LEU A 43 0.88 8.33 -8.72
C LEU A 43 0.97 7.83 -10.18
N TRP A 44 0.01 8.18 -11.04
CA TRP A 44 0.03 7.79 -12.45
C TRP A 44 1.21 8.44 -13.20
N SER A 45 1.30 9.77 -13.14
CA SER A 45 2.29 10.54 -13.92
C SER A 45 3.76 10.18 -13.63
N PRO A 46 4.18 9.94 -12.37
CA PRO A 46 5.55 9.51 -12.06
C PRO A 46 5.89 8.09 -12.50
N GLY A 47 4.87 7.26 -12.79
CA GLY A 47 5.02 5.95 -13.41
C GLY A 47 5.20 4.77 -12.45
N ARG A 48 5.40 3.59 -13.06
CA ARG A 48 5.32 2.25 -12.44
C ARG A 48 6.15 2.10 -11.15
N ALA A 49 7.38 2.62 -11.12
CA ALA A 49 8.25 2.48 -9.95
C ALA A 49 7.68 3.19 -8.70
N VAL A 50 7.16 4.41 -8.87
CA VAL A 50 6.57 5.20 -7.78
C VAL A 50 5.27 4.58 -7.28
N GLN A 51 4.43 4.07 -8.20
CA GLN A 51 3.21 3.33 -7.85
C GLN A 51 3.53 2.13 -6.96
N ARG A 52 4.54 1.34 -7.34
CA ARG A 52 5.02 0.21 -6.55
C ARG A 52 5.49 0.64 -5.16
N PHE A 53 6.33 1.66 -5.08
CA PHE A 53 6.84 2.14 -3.79
C PHE A 53 5.73 2.66 -2.89
N ALA A 54 4.74 3.38 -3.44
CA ALA A 54 3.60 3.89 -2.67
C ALA A 54 2.76 2.75 -2.06
N LEU A 55 2.50 1.70 -2.84
CA LEU A 55 1.76 0.52 -2.35
C LEU A 55 2.53 -0.21 -1.26
N PHE A 56 3.85 -0.38 -1.43
CA PHE A 56 4.70 -0.97 -0.38
C PHE A 56 4.74 -0.11 0.88
N GLU A 57 4.81 1.20 0.74
CA GLU A 57 4.81 2.14 1.86
C GLU A 57 3.53 1.98 2.71
N LEU A 58 2.38 2.03 2.05
CA LEU A 58 1.08 1.86 2.70
C LEU A 58 0.97 0.52 3.42
N VAL A 59 1.48 -0.55 2.81
CA VAL A 59 1.51 -1.89 3.41
C VAL A 59 2.46 -1.95 4.60
N ALA A 60 3.67 -1.40 4.48
CA ALA A 60 4.69 -1.42 5.53
C ALA A 60 4.25 -0.66 6.79
N HIS A 61 3.43 0.38 6.64
CA HIS A 61 2.81 1.11 7.74
C HIS A 61 1.47 0.51 8.22
N GLY A 62 1.10 -0.68 7.74
CA GLY A 62 -0.11 -1.41 8.17
C GLY A 62 -1.41 -0.82 7.65
N ASN A 63 -1.37 -0.01 6.58
CA ASN A 63 -2.53 0.60 5.96
C ASN A 63 -3.00 -0.20 4.72
N TYR A 64 -3.20 -1.51 4.90
CA TYR A 64 -3.58 -2.45 3.83
C TYR A 64 -4.86 -2.04 3.10
N GLN A 65 -5.85 -1.54 3.83
CA GLN A 65 -7.10 -1.09 3.23
C GLN A 65 -6.88 0.10 2.28
N LYS A 66 -6.03 1.06 2.66
CA LYS A 66 -5.70 2.18 1.79
C LYS A 66 -4.86 1.73 0.60
N ALA A 67 -3.86 0.86 0.81
CA ALA A 67 -3.08 0.27 -0.27
C ALA A 67 -3.97 -0.41 -1.32
N ALA A 68 -4.92 -1.24 -0.87
CA ALA A 68 -5.86 -1.93 -1.75
C ALA A 68 -6.79 -0.95 -2.49
N THR A 69 -7.29 0.08 -1.80
CA THR A 69 -8.14 1.11 -2.42
C THR A 69 -7.37 1.90 -3.49
N VAL A 70 -6.13 2.31 -3.21
CA VAL A 70 -5.27 3.04 -4.16
C VAL A 70 -4.94 2.16 -5.37
N ALA A 71 -4.56 0.89 -5.16
CA ALA A 71 -4.30 -0.05 -6.24
C ALA A 71 -5.51 -0.23 -7.16
N ARG A 72 -6.71 -0.32 -6.60
CA ARG A 72 -7.95 -0.47 -7.38
C ARG A 72 -8.34 0.80 -8.11
N GLU A 73 -8.17 1.97 -7.50
CA GLU A 73 -8.40 3.24 -8.19
C GLU A 73 -7.40 3.43 -9.34
N LEU A 74 -6.12 3.06 -9.15
CA LEU A 74 -5.12 3.03 -10.23
C LEU A 74 -5.57 2.14 -11.39
N VAL A 75 -6.03 0.91 -11.13
CA VAL A 75 -6.52 0.00 -12.19
C VAL A 75 -7.80 0.51 -12.83
N LYS A 76 -8.71 1.10 -12.05
CA LYS A 76 -9.97 1.67 -12.54
C LYS A 76 -9.75 2.86 -13.46
N GLN A 77 -8.80 3.73 -13.13
CA GLN A 77 -8.44 4.91 -13.94
C GLN A 77 -7.52 4.52 -15.12
N HIS A 78 -6.59 3.58 -14.88
CA HIS A 78 -5.58 3.13 -15.83
C HIS A 78 -5.46 1.60 -15.82
N PRO A 79 -6.26 0.86 -16.61
CA PRO A 79 -6.29 -0.61 -16.59
C PRO A 79 -4.94 -1.31 -16.83
N ILE A 80 -4.02 -0.64 -17.53
CA ILE A 80 -2.66 -1.14 -17.75
C ILE A 80 -1.87 -1.36 -16.45
N CYS A 81 -2.24 -0.68 -15.36
CA CYS A 81 -1.61 -0.83 -14.05
C CYS A 81 -1.84 -2.22 -13.43
N GLU A 82 -2.88 -2.96 -13.84
CA GLU A 82 -3.13 -4.29 -13.25
C GLU A 82 -1.95 -5.23 -13.47
N THR A 83 -1.46 -5.30 -14.71
CA THR A 83 -0.32 -6.15 -15.07
C THR A 83 0.93 -5.73 -14.29
N SER A 84 1.22 -4.43 -14.22
CA SER A 84 2.40 -3.96 -13.50
C SER A 84 2.31 -4.23 -11.99
N ILE A 85 1.13 -4.06 -11.37
CA ILE A 85 0.93 -4.37 -9.95
C ILE A 85 1.15 -5.86 -9.69
N ARG A 86 0.63 -6.75 -10.54
CA ARG A 86 0.81 -8.20 -10.41
C ARG A 86 2.26 -8.64 -10.55
N GLU A 87 3.00 -8.04 -11.49
CA GLU A 87 4.42 -8.33 -11.70
C GLU A 87 5.30 -7.77 -10.56
N ASP A 88 5.05 -6.54 -10.13
CA ASP A 88 5.94 -5.80 -9.22
C ASP A 88 5.73 -6.11 -7.74
N CYS A 89 4.48 -6.30 -7.32
CA CYS A 89 4.15 -6.58 -5.93
C CYS A 89 4.24 -8.08 -5.62
N GLY A 90 4.30 -8.93 -6.66
CA GLY A 90 4.20 -10.37 -6.56
C GLY A 90 2.75 -10.86 -6.43
N PRO A 91 2.51 -12.15 -6.72
CA PRO A 91 1.16 -12.70 -6.89
C PRO A 91 0.29 -12.61 -5.62
N GLU A 92 0.87 -12.91 -4.45
CA GLU A 92 0.14 -12.88 -3.18
C GLU A 92 -0.27 -11.47 -2.78
N MET A 93 0.64 -10.50 -2.88
CA MET A 93 0.34 -9.10 -2.55
C MET A 93 -0.67 -8.52 -3.55
N ALA A 94 -0.50 -8.80 -4.84
CA ALA A 94 -1.45 -8.33 -5.85
C ALA A 94 -2.87 -8.88 -5.61
N LYS A 95 -3.00 -10.14 -5.19
CA LYS A 95 -4.28 -10.72 -4.78
C LYS A 95 -4.87 -10.02 -3.56
N ILE A 96 -4.04 -9.69 -2.56
CA ILE A 96 -4.47 -8.89 -1.40
C ILE A 96 -5.01 -7.53 -1.85
N LEU A 97 -4.24 -6.81 -2.67
CA LEU A 97 -4.57 -5.46 -3.09
C LEU A 97 -5.79 -5.39 -4.02
N LEU A 98 -5.87 -6.28 -5.02
CA LEU A 98 -6.87 -6.18 -6.08
C LEU A 98 -8.14 -6.99 -5.81
N GLU A 99 -8.04 -8.12 -5.10
CA GLU A 99 -9.12 -9.12 -5.06
C GLU A 99 -9.73 -9.31 -3.67
N THR A 100 -9.01 -8.97 -2.60
CA THR A 100 -9.51 -9.22 -1.23
C THR A 100 -10.61 -8.25 -0.83
N ASN A 101 -11.63 -8.70 -0.10
CA ASN A 101 -12.64 -7.78 0.40
C ASN A 101 -12.01 -6.74 1.36
N LEU A 102 -12.21 -5.44 1.10
CA LEU A 102 -11.63 -4.36 1.91
C LEU A 102 -11.99 -4.47 3.40
N LEU A 103 -13.17 -4.98 3.73
CA LEU A 103 -13.60 -5.19 5.13
C LEU A 103 -12.78 -6.26 5.85
N LYS A 104 -12.09 -7.14 5.11
CA LYS A 104 -11.19 -8.15 5.66
C LYS A 104 -9.76 -7.65 5.81
N LEU A 105 -9.44 -6.47 5.26
CA LEU A 105 -8.12 -5.84 5.33
C LEU A 105 -8.05 -4.85 6.50
N GLN A 106 -8.53 -5.26 7.67
CA GLN A 106 -8.38 -4.48 8.89
C GLN A 106 -6.97 -4.69 9.46
N ARG A 107 -6.40 -3.60 9.96
CA ARG A 107 -5.05 -3.44 10.53
C ARG A 107 -4.43 -4.68 11.17
#